data_AF-A0A9E6EVP2-F1
#
_entry.id   AF-A0A9E6EVP2-F1
#
_cell.length_a   1.000
_cell.length_b   1.000
_cell.length_c   1.000
_cell.angle_alpha   90.00
_cell.angle_beta   90.00
_cell.angle_gamma   90.00
#
_symmetry.space_group_name_H-M   'P 1'
#
loop_
_entity.id
_entity.type
_entity.pdbx_description
1 polymer ?
#
loop_
_entity_poly.entity_id
_entity_poly.type
_entity_poly.pdbx_seq_one_letter_code
_entity_poly.pdbx_strand_id
1 'polypeptide(L)' 'PISHVCALNIPVPIEMVGVEDQFGESGKPDDLLMKYKLTTEDILDKIYIALRRK' A
#
# COMPACT_ATOMS: atom_id res chain seq x y z
N PRO A 1 -6.31 5.69 12.91
CA PRO A 1 -5.58 5.52 11.62
C PRO A 1 -4.24 6.27 11.63
N ILE A 2 -3.16 5.61 11.23
CA ILE A 2 -1.81 6.21 11.15
C ILE A 2 -1.82 7.48 10.29
N SER A 3 -2.56 7.46 9.17
CA SER A 3 -2.75 8.62 8.30
C SER A 3 -3.29 9.86 9.01
N HIS A 4 -4.26 9.71 9.91
CA HIS A 4 -4.86 10.81 10.65
C HIS A 4 -3.90 11.41 11.68
N VAL A 5 -3.13 10.57 12.37
CA VAL A 5 -2.15 11.01 13.36
C VAL A 5 -1.02 11.80 12.69
N CYS A 6 -0.51 11.32 11.55
CA CYS A 6 0.49 12.05 10.77
C CYS A 6 -0.06 13.36 10.22
N ALA A 7 -1.28 13.39 9.69
CA ALA A 7 -1.88 14.61 9.17
C ALA A 7 -2.00 15.74 10.22
N LEU A 8 -2.25 15.38 11.49
CA LEU A 8 -2.42 16.34 12.58
C LEU A 8 -1.11 16.75 13.27
N ASN A 9 -0.13 15.86 13.36
CA ASN A 9 1.09 16.11 14.15
C ASN A 9 2.32 16.43 13.29
N ILE A 10 2.56 15.62 12.24
CA ILE A 10 3.76 15.70 11.40
C ILE A 10 3.38 15.24 9.98
N PRO A 11 3.03 16.17 9.08
CA PRO A 11 2.63 15.81 7.72
C PRO A 11 3.82 15.21 6.99
N VAL A 12 3.74 13.90 6.74
CA VAL A 12 4.71 13.14 5.95
C VAL A 12 3.99 12.45 4.80
N PRO A 13 4.66 12.17 3.67
CA PRO A 13 4.09 11.38 2.59
C PRO A 13 3.71 9.97 3.11
N ILE A 14 2.48 9.56 2.86
CA ILE A 14 1.97 8.23 3.24
C ILE A 14 1.41 7.57 1.99
N GLU A 15 1.93 6.39 1.69
CA GLU A 15 1.41 5.51 0.65
C GLU A 15 0.75 4.30 1.32
N MET A 16 -0.47 3.98 0.90
CA MET A 16 -1.21 2.83 1.42
C MET A 16 -0.95 1.62 0.53
N VAL A 17 -0.53 0.52 1.14
CA VAL A 17 -0.34 -0.78 0.50
C VAL A 17 -1.36 -1.74 1.12
N GLY A 18 -2.23 -2.31 0.31
CA GLY A 18 -3.34 -3.13 0.76
C GLY A 18 -4.22 -3.57 -0.39
N VAL A 19 -5.23 -4.37 -0.08
CA VAL A 19 -6.26 -4.76 -1.04
C VAL A 19 -7.09 -3.53 -1.41
N GLU A 20 -7.09 -3.15 -2.69
CA GLU A 20 -7.84 -2.01 -3.22
C GLU A 20 -9.35 -2.30 -3.32
N ASP A 21 -10.04 -2.27 -2.17
CA ASP A 21 -11.51 -2.38 -2.05
C ASP A 21 -12.13 -3.49 -2.91
N GLN A 22 -11.48 -4.65 -2.89
CA GLN A 22 -11.89 -5.85 -3.62
C GLN A 22 -12.28 -6.93 -2.63
N PHE A 23 -13.37 -7.64 -2.94
CA PHE A 23 -13.78 -8.79 -2.12
C PHE A 23 -12.70 -9.88 -2.17
N GLY A 24 -12.49 -10.54 -1.03
CA GLY A 24 -11.59 -11.69 -0.92
C GLY A 24 -12.09 -12.83 -1.79
N GLU A 25 -11.39 -13.11 -2.89
CA GLU A 25 -11.70 -14.26 -3.72
C GLU A 25 -11.04 -15.52 -3.14
N SER A 26 -11.73 -16.65 -3.26
CA SER A 26 -11.19 -17.96 -2.84
C SER A 26 -10.24 -18.47 -3.93
N GLY A 27 -8.93 -18.35 -3.68
CA GLY A 27 -7.88 -18.79 -4.61
C GLY A 27 -6.60 -19.19 -3.85
N LYS A 28 -5.57 -19.64 -4.58
CA LYS A 28 -4.26 -19.91 -3.99
C LYS A 28 -3.65 -18.59 -3.48
N PRO A 29 -2.98 -18.60 -2.31
CA PRO A 29 -2.45 -17.39 -1.70
C PRO A 29 -1.48 -16.64 -2.61
N ASP A 30 -0.66 -17.34 -3.39
CA ASP A 30 0.31 -16.73 -4.32
C ASP A 30 -0.36 -15.94 -5.45
N ASP A 31 -1.44 -16.48 -6.03
CA ASP A 31 -2.19 -15.81 -7.11
C ASP A 31 -2.95 -14.58 -6.58
N LEU A 32 -3.43 -14.66 -5.33
CA LEU A 32 -4.08 -13.53 -4.66
C LEU A 32 -3.08 -12.41 -4.36
N LEU A 33 -1.86 -12.73 -3.90
CA LEU A 33 -0.82 -11.74 -3.63
C LEU A 33 -0.43 -10.95 -4.89
N MET A 34 -0.30 -11.63 -6.03
CA MET A 34 -0.07 -10.97 -7.32
C MET A 34 -1.27 -10.12 -7.75
N LYS A 35 -2.50 -10.65 -7.63
CA LYS A 35 -3.73 -9.92 -8.02
C LYS A 35 -3.94 -8.67 -7.18
N TYR A 36 -3.63 -8.73 -5.89
CA TYR A 36 -3.77 -7.59 -4.98
C TYR A 36 -2.57 -6.63 -5.00
N LYS A 37 -1.59 -6.84 -5.90
CA LYS A 37 -0.41 -5.97 -6.00
C LYS A 37 0.31 -5.80 -4.66
N LEU A 38 0.39 -6.90 -3.92
CA LEU A 38 1.09 -7.00 -2.63
C LEU A 38 2.48 -7.61 -2.81
N THR A 39 3.02 -7.54 -4.03
CA THR A 39 4.35 -8.06 -4.32
C THR A 39 5.42 -7.09 -3.85
N THR A 40 6.64 -7.60 -3.68
CA THR A 40 7.81 -6.78 -3.31
C THR A 40 8.03 -5.63 -4.29
N GLU A 41 7.77 -5.85 -5.59
CA GLU A 41 7.93 -4.84 -6.64
C GLU A 41 6.92 -3.69 -6.48
N ASP A 42 5.65 -4.00 -6.22
CA ASP A 42 4.61 -3.00 -5.98
C ASP A 42 4.92 -2.16 -4.72
N ILE A 43 5.43 -2.78 -3.67
CA ILE A 43 5.85 -2.09 -2.45
C ILE A 43 7.01 -1.14 -2.74
N LEU A 44 8.00 -1.57 -3.53
CA LEU A 44 9.14 -0.74 -3.93
C LEU A 44 8.68 0.48 -4.73
N ASP A 45 7.77 0.31 -5.69
CA ASP A 45 7.22 1.43 -6.46
C ASP A 45 6.54 2.46 -5.57
N LYS A 46 5.75 2.00 -4.58
CA LYS A 46 5.12 2.89 -3.59
C LYS A 46 6.16 3.62 -2.74
N ILE A 47 7.25 2.96 -2.35
CA ILE A 47 8.36 3.61 -1.64
C ILE A 47 8.98 4.73 -2.49
N TYR A 48 9.27 4.47 -3.77
CA TYR A 48 9.84 5.49 -4.66
C TYR A 48 8.89 6.68 -4.85
N ILE A 49 7.58 6.45 -4.94
CA ILE A 49 6.58 7.52 -4.99
C ILE A 49 6.59 8.35 -3.70
N ALA A 50 6.62 7.70 -2.53
CA ALA A 50 6.68 8.38 -1.24
C ALA A 50 7.94 9.25 -1.11
N LEU A 51 9.09 8.73 -1.54
CA LEU A 51 10.37 9.44 -1.53
C LEU A 51 10.38 10.65 -2.46
N ARG A 52 9.73 10.58 -3.63
CA ARG A 52 9.62 11.73 -4.56
C ARG A 52 8.77 12.88 -4.03
N ARG A 53 7.90 12.63 -3.05
CA ARG A 53 7.03 13.64 -2.42
C ARG A 53 7.66 14.28 -1.17
N LYS A 54 8.90 13.91 -0.86
CA LYS A 54 9.69 14.44 0.25
C LYS A 54 10.52 15.63 -0.24
#